data_AF-A0A3C0EBR4-F1
#
_entry.id   AF-A0A3C0EBR4-F1
#
_cell.length_a   1.000
_cell.length_b   1.000
_cell.length_c   1.000
_cell.angle_alpha   90.00
_cell.angle_beta   90.00
_cell.angle_gamma   90.00
#
_symmetry.space_group_name_H-M   'P 1'
#
loop_
_entity.id
_entity.type
_entity.pdbx_description
1 polymer ?
#
loop_
_entity_poly.entity_id
_entity_poly.type
_entity_poly.pdbx_seq_one_letter_code
_entity_poly.pdbx_strand_id
1 'polypeptide(L)'
;MAYLLWFLKIGFRTAMLLFRLLWTVAKLLSGAHSLQTGRGREPGRRAPVRVRRDWDDYRIGTVRWSDLGNPRWDMVSGGTQTRTPEPFVHGYVMCDRVRGDIAHSCIHGPGPHNIKVCIVEKDNSRQVWDYLMKIVGSKPPKAISITGSRR
;
A
#
# COMPACT_ATOMS: atom_id res chain seq x y z
N MET A 1 25.84 15.24 -57.04
CA MET A 1 25.84 15.61 -55.60
C MET A 1 24.46 15.51 -54.93
N ALA A 2 23.35 15.92 -55.58
CA ALA A 2 22.00 15.88 -54.97
C ALA A 2 21.47 14.47 -54.63
N TYR A 3 21.73 13.46 -55.47
CA TYR A 3 21.26 12.09 -55.24
C TYR A 3 21.94 11.40 -54.05
N LEU A 4 23.24 11.68 -53.81
CA LEU A 4 23.99 11.10 -52.69
C LEU A 4 23.41 11.55 -51.33
N LEU A 5 23.06 12.83 -51.21
CA LEU A 5 22.41 13.40 -50.02
C LEU A 5 20.97 12.88 -49.84
N TRP A 6 20.29 12.54 -50.93
CA TRP A 6 18.94 11.96 -50.89
C TRP A 6 18.96 10.50 -50.40
N PHE A 7 19.89 9.67 -50.90
CA PHE A 7 20.10 8.30 -50.43
C PHE A 7 20.54 8.25 -48.95
N LEU A 8 21.41 9.17 -48.52
CA LEU A 8 21.80 9.32 -47.11
C LEU A 8 20.61 9.68 -46.21
N LYS A 9 19.73 10.60 -46.64
CA LYS A 9 18.52 10.98 -45.88
C LYS A 9 17.50 9.84 -45.78
N ILE A 10 17.33 9.06 -46.86
CA ILE A 10 16.44 7.89 -46.85
C ILE A 10 17.00 6.81 -45.93
N GLY A 11 18.29 6.50 -46.06
CA GLY A 11 18.97 5.53 -45.19
C GLY A 11 18.90 5.90 -43.71
N PHE A 12 19.05 7.19 -43.38
CA PHE A 12 18.93 7.66 -42.00
C PHE A 12 17.49 7.55 -41.46
N ARG A 13 16.48 7.86 -42.29
CA ARG A 13 15.06 7.73 -41.92
C ARG A 13 14.64 6.28 -41.72
N THR A 14 15.08 5.37 -42.59
CA THR A 14 14.80 3.94 -42.45
C THR A 14 15.51 3.35 -41.24
N ALA A 15 16.78 3.70 -40.99
CA ALA A 15 17.51 3.28 -39.79
C ALA A 15 16.82 3.76 -38.49
N MET A 16 16.34 5.00 -38.45
CA MET A 16 15.59 5.55 -37.32
C MET A 16 14.26 4.82 -37.09
N LEU A 17 13.54 4.46 -38.15
CA LEU A 17 12.29 3.68 -38.05
C LEU A 17 12.56 2.27 -37.51
N LEU A 18 13.58 1.60 -38.03
CA LEU A 18 14.00 0.28 -37.56
C LEU A 18 14.43 0.32 -36.09
N PHE A 19 15.22 1.33 -35.70
CA PHE A 19 15.61 1.53 -34.29
C PHE A 19 14.40 1.76 -33.39
N ARG A 20 13.43 2.59 -33.81
CA ARG A 20 12.19 2.80 -33.05
C ARG A 20 11.36 1.52 -32.93
N LEU A 21 11.27 0.73 -34.00
CA LEU A 21 10.56 -0.55 -34.01
C LEU A 21 11.23 -1.55 -33.06
N LEU A 22 12.54 -1.72 -33.19
CA LEU A 22 13.36 -2.57 -32.31
C LEU A 22 13.25 -2.15 -30.84
N TRP A 23 13.30 -0.85 -30.55
CA TRP A 23 13.12 -0.33 -29.20
C TRP A 23 11.72 -0.60 -28.64
N THR A 24 10.69 -0.52 -29.48
CA THR A 24 9.30 -0.81 -29.08
C THR A 24 9.10 -2.29 -28.79
N VAL A 25 9.65 -3.16 -29.65
CA VAL A 25 9.64 -4.62 -29.44
C VAL A 25 10.46 -4.99 -28.20
N ALA A 26 11.63 -4.40 -28.00
CA ALA A 26 12.45 -4.61 -26.81
C ALA A 26 11.72 -4.18 -25.52
N LYS A 27 10.97 -3.07 -25.54
CA LYS A 27 10.12 -2.64 -24.41
C LYS A 27 8.98 -3.61 -24.13
N LEU A 28 8.34 -4.16 -25.17
CA LEU A 28 7.28 -5.17 -25.01
C LEU A 28 7.84 -6.47 -24.44
N LEU A 29 8.99 -6.93 -24.94
CA LEU A 29 9.65 -8.15 -24.46
C LEU A 29 10.25 -7.97 -23.04
N SER A 30 10.77 -6.79 -22.71
CA SER A 30 11.28 -6.47 -21.36
C SER A 30 10.14 -6.24 -20.35
N GLY A 31 9.00 -5.71 -20.81
CA GLY A 31 7.81 -5.50 -19.99
C GLY A 31 7.14 -6.79 -19.52
N ALA A 32 7.40 -7.92 -20.20
CA ALA A 32 6.88 -9.23 -19.82
C ALA A 32 7.61 -9.87 -18.62
N HIS A 33 8.84 -9.46 -18.28
CA HIS A 33 9.65 -10.16 -17.28
C HIS A 33 9.79 -9.45 -15.91
N SER A 34 9.39 -8.18 -15.75
CA SER A 34 9.68 -7.42 -14.51
C SER A 34 8.46 -6.96 -13.69
N LEU A 35 7.22 -7.25 -14.09
CA LEU A 35 6.02 -6.74 -13.40
C LEU A 35 5.30 -7.77 -12.49
N GLN A 36 5.74 -9.03 -12.48
CA GLN A 36 4.99 -10.12 -11.85
C GLN A 36 5.60 -10.71 -10.58
N THR A 37 6.82 -10.32 -10.20
CA THR A 37 7.57 -11.02 -9.14
C THR A 37 7.12 -10.76 -7.69
N GLY A 38 6.09 -9.95 -7.45
CA GLY A 38 5.65 -9.68 -6.08
C GLY A 38 4.18 -9.29 -5.87
N ARG A 39 3.35 -9.24 -6.92
CA ARG A 39 1.98 -8.73 -6.78
C ARG A 39 1.11 -9.74 -6.04
N GLY A 40 0.82 -9.44 -4.77
CA GLY A 40 0.01 -10.28 -3.89
C GLY A 40 0.68 -11.59 -3.46
N ARG A 41 2.00 -11.67 -3.46
CA ARG A 41 2.73 -12.68 -2.69
C ARG A 41 2.73 -12.27 -1.22
N GLU A 42 2.59 -13.24 -0.31
CA GLU A 42 2.71 -12.98 1.13
C GLU A 42 4.04 -12.25 1.45
N PRO A 43 4.01 -11.13 2.19
CA PRO A 43 5.22 -10.51 2.70
C PRO A 43 5.99 -11.49 3.58
N GLY A 44 7.33 -11.44 3.55
CA GLY A 44 8.13 -12.24 4.48
C GLY A 44 7.72 -11.95 5.93
N ARG A 45 7.83 -12.93 6.83
CA ARG A 45 7.39 -12.78 8.25
C ARG A 45 7.94 -11.53 8.96
N ARG A 46 9.13 -11.07 8.57
CA ARG A 46 9.81 -9.88 9.12
C ARG A 46 9.58 -8.60 8.30
N ALA A 47 8.80 -8.65 7.24
CA ALA A 47 8.49 -7.49 6.42
C ALA A 47 7.89 -6.38 7.29
N PRO A 48 8.34 -5.13 7.15
CA PRO A 48 7.85 -4.04 7.97
C PRO A 48 6.43 -3.65 7.52
N VAL A 49 5.54 -3.46 8.49
CA VAL A 49 4.22 -2.86 8.30
C VAL A 49 4.19 -1.55 9.07
N ARG A 50 3.88 -0.45 8.38
CA ARG A 50 3.76 0.87 8.98
C ARG A 50 2.32 1.08 9.45
N VAL A 51 2.20 1.44 10.72
CA VAL A 51 0.93 1.46 11.45
C VAL A 51 0.75 2.76 12.22
N ARG A 52 -0.49 3.17 12.40
CA ARG A 52 -0.91 4.36 13.17
C ARG A 52 -1.94 3.96 14.22
N ARG A 53 -2.28 4.86 15.16
CA ARG A 53 -3.41 4.63 16.09
C ARG A 53 -4.72 5.18 15.55
N ASP A 54 -4.62 6.21 14.73
CA ASP A 54 -5.71 6.78 13.95
C ASP A 54 -5.27 6.98 12.49
N TRP A 55 -6.22 7.14 11.56
CA TRP A 55 -5.95 7.22 10.12
C TRP A 55 -5.11 8.45 9.74
N ASP A 56 -5.31 9.57 10.43
CA ASP A 56 -4.66 10.87 10.23
C ASP A 56 -3.55 11.16 11.25
N ASP A 57 -3.29 10.25 12.20
CA ASP A 57 -2.24 10.43 13.20
C ASP A 57 -0.86 10.58 12.52
N TYR A 58 -0.10 11.59 12.92
CA TYR A 58 1.25 11.84 12.39
C TYR A 58 2.28 10.85 12.95
N ARG A 59 1.99 10.21 14.09
CA ARG A 59 2.87 9.23 14.73
C ARG A 59 2.73 7.89 14.03
N ILE A 60 3.85 7.36 13.54
CA ILE A 60 3.88 6.14 12.74
C ILE A 60 4.81 5.13 13.41
N GLY A 61 4.23 4.01 13.82
CA GLY A 61 4.94 2.84 14.30
C GLY A 61 5.28 1.88 13.17
N THR A 62 6.20 0.96 13.44
CA THR A 62 6.54 -0.16 12.56
C THR A 62 6.46 -1.47 13.32
N VAL A 63 5.75 -2.44 12.75
CA VAL A 63 5.65 -3.82 13.27
C VAL A 63 6.13 -4.81 12.22
N ARG A 64 6.38 -6.06 12.60
CA ARG A 64 6.61 -7.13 11.62
C ARG A 64 5.28 -7.65 11.11
N TRP A 65 5.25 -8.09 9.85
CA TRP A 65 4.10 -8.76 9.26
C TRP A 65 3.55 -9.89 10.15
N SER A 66 4.45 -10.72 10.69
CA SER A 66 4.06 -11.83 11.58
C SER A 66 3.51 -11.44 12.94
N ASP A 67 3.66 -10.19 13.36
CA ASP A 67 3.09 -9.66 14.62
C ASP A 67 1.72 -9.00 14.37
N LEU A 68 1.32 -8.78 13.11
CA LEU A 68 0.05 -8.17 12.75
C LEU A 68 -1.08 -9.21 12.75
N GLY A 69 -2.03 -9.04 13.67
CA GLY A 69 -3.21 -9.89 13.80
C GLY A 69 -4.48 -9.26 13.21
N ASN A 70 -5.40 -10.12 12.78
CA ASN A 70 -6.78 -9.79 12.38
C ASN A 70 -6.94 -8.54 11.49
N PRO A 71 -6.30 -8.51 10.29
CA PRO A 71 -6.51 -7.42 9.36
C PRO A 71 -7.97 -7.39 8.89
N ARG A 72 -8.63 -6.23 8.97
CA ARG A 72 -10.03 -6.07 8.54
C ARG A 72 -10.37 -4.62 8.24
N TRP A 73 -11.43 -4.41 7.47
CA TRP A 73 -12.06 -3.10 7.34
C TRP A 73 -12.78 -2.73 8.63
N ASP A 74 -12.61 -1.49 9.07
CA ASP A 74 -13.32 -0.94 10.22
C ASP A 74 -13.53 0.57 10.03
N MET A 75 -14.50 1.12 10.72
CA MET A 75 -14.85 2.55 10.72
C MET A 75 -14.48 3.23 12.05
N VAL A 76 -13.97 2.49 13.03
CA VAL A 76 -13.65 3.01 14.35
C VAL A 76 -12.14 3.00 14.55
N SER A 77 -11.55 4.12 14.94
CA SER A 77 -10.12 4.21 15.20
C SER A 77 -9.70 3.37 16.40
N GLY A 78 -8.41 3.01 16.47
CA GLY A 78 -7.90 2.23 17.60
C GLY A 78 -7.59 3.08 18.82
N GLY A 79 -7.22 4.35 18.61
CA GLY A 79 -6.82 5.34 19.61
C GLY A 79 -8.01 5.89 20.37
N THR A 80 -8.54 6.98 19.85
CA THR A 80 -9.67 7.76 20.39
C THR A 80 -11.02 7.04 20.29
N GLN A 81 -11.07 5.88 19.61
CA GLN A 81 -12.30 5.15 19.30
C GLN A 81 -13.34 6.02 18.57
N THR A 82 -12.86 6.99 17.80
CA THR A 82 -13.69 7.87 16.98
C THR A 82 -14.05 7.19 15.67
N ARG A 83 -15.17 7.62 15.09
CA ARG A 83 -15.57 7.17 13.76
C ARG A 83 -14.72 7.87 12.71
N THR A 84 -14.14 7.12 11.80
CA THR A 84 -13.35 7.62 10.67
C THR A 84 -14.26 8.10 9.53
N PRO A 85 -13.78 9.00 8.65
CA PRO A 85 -14.58 9.52 7.53
C PRO A 85 -14.91 8.45 6.47
N GLU A 86 -14.18 7.34 6.48
CA GLU A 86 -14.39 6.19 5.60
C GLU A 86 -13.74 4.93 6.19
N PRO A 87 -14.03 3.73 5.64
CA PRO A 87 -13.40 2.51 6.13
C PRO A 87 -11.89 2.55 5.90
N PHE A 88 -11.13 2.18 6.92
CA PHE A 88 -9.68 1.96 6.83
C PHE A 88 -9.36 0.51 7.16
N VAL A 89 -8.17 0.06 6.74
CA VAL A 89 -7.67 -1.26 7.16
C VAL A 89 -7.15 -1.12 8.57
N HIS A 90 -7.70 -1.92 9.47
CA HIS A 90 -7.22 -2.05 10.83
C HIS A 90 -6.65 -3.43 11.08
N GLY A 91 -5.81 -3.54 12.09
CA GLY A 91 -5.35 -4.81 12.64
C GLY A 91 -5.06 -4.66 14.13
N TYR A 92 -4.45 -5.67 14.71
CA TYR A 92 -4.14 -5.73 16.14
C TYR A 92 -2.68 -6.14 16.32
N VAL A 93 -2.02 -5.57 17.31
CA VAL A 93 -0.64 -5.89 17.66
C VAL A 93 -0.41 -5.68 19.14
N MET A 94 0.48 -6.46 19.74
CA MET A 94 0.94 -6.21 21.09
C MET A 94 1.84 -4.96 21.11
N CYS A 95 1.58 -4.02 22.03
CA CYS A 95 2.22 -2.69 22.00
C CYS A 95 3.76 -2.75 22.12
N ASP A 96 4.30 -3.75 22.81
CA ASP A 96 5.75 -4.03 22.94
C ASP A 96 6.42 -4.43 21.62
N ARG A 97 5.64 -4.82 20.60
CA ARG A 97 6.13 -5.21 19.27
C ARG A 97 6.23 -4.03 18.31
N VAL A 98 5.70 -2.87 18.68
CA VAL A 98 5.76 -1.67 17.85
C VAL A 98 7.08 -0.94 18.09
N ARG A 99 7.78 -0.63 17.00
CA ARG A 99 8.95 0.25 17.01
C ARG A 99 8.56 1.65 16.52
N GLY A 100 9.20 2.68 17.07
CA GLY A 100 8.93 4.08 16.72
C GLY A 100 7.88 4.72 17.63
N ASP A 101 7.38 5.87 17.22
CA ASP A 101 6.41 6.64 18.00
C ASP A 101 4.99 6.19 17.67
N ILE A 102 4.28 5.71 18.69
CA ILE A 102 2.88 5.33 18.59
C ILE A 102 2.14 5.68 19.89
N ALA A 103 0.97 6.31 19.75
CA ALA A 103 0.14 6.69 20.89
C ALA A 103 -0.39 5.45 21.65
N HIS A 104 0.19 5.12 22.80
CA HIS A 104 -0.42 4.18 23.74
C HIS A 104 -0.09 4.62 25.17
N SER A 105 -1.09 4.60 26.04
CA SER A 105 -0.91 4.85 27.46
C SER A 105 -1.13 3.56 28.21
N CYS A 106 -0.20 3.19 29.10
CA CYS A 106 -0.41 2.12 30.09
C CYS A 106 -1.39 2.53 31.19
N ILE A 107 -2.16 3.62 30.99
CA ILE A 107 -3.14 4.12 31.96
C ILE A 107 -4.28 3.12 32.19
N HIS A 108 -4.46 2.18 31.26
CA HIS A 108 -5.48 1.14 31.32
C HIS A 108 -4.98 -0.21 31.89
N GLY A 109 -3.79 -0.24 32.49
CA GLY A 109 -3.24 -1.41 33.19
C GLY A 109 -1.84 -1.84 32.72
N PRO A 110 -1.25 -2.88 33.34
CA PRO A 110 0.06 -3.38 32.95
C PRO A 110 0.03 -3.93 31.52
N GLY A 111 1.10 -3.67 30.76
CA GLY A 111 1.28 -4.18 29.40
C GLY A 111 1.82 -5.62 29.36
N PRO A 112 2.01 -6.20 28.16
CA PRO A 112 1.75 -5.58 26.86
C PRO A 112 0.25 -5.57 26.50
N HIS A 113 -0.22 -4.51 25.84
CA HIS A 113 -1.62 -4.35 25.42
C HIS A 113 -1.81 -4.79 23.98
N ASN A 114 -2.92 -5.48 23.70
CA ASN A 114 -3.33 -5.75 22.33
C ASN A 114 -4.03 -4.52 21.74
N ILE A 115 -3.28 -3.68 21.04
CA ILE A 115 -3.75 -2.40 20.52
C ILE A 115 -4.25 -2.54 19.08
N LYS A 116 -5.40 -1.91 18.79
CA LYS A 116 -5.92 -1.78 17.42
C LYS A 116 -5.10 -0.75 16.65
N VAL A 117 -4.61 -1.07 15.47
CA VAL A 117 -3.82 -0.13 14.65
C VAL A 117 -4.50 0.12 13.32
N CYS A 118 -4.26 1.29 12.73
CA CYS A 118 -4.69 1.68 11.40
C CYS A 118 -3.52 1.52 10.42
N ILE A 119 -3.79 0.94 9.24
CA ILE A 119 -2.82 0.69 8.18
C ILE A 119 -3.25 1.47 6.96
N VAL A 120 -2.39 2.37 6.50
CA VAL A 120 -2.69 3.26 5.37
C VAL A 120 -1.78 2.91 4.20
N GLU A 121 -2.35 2.88 2.99
CA GLU A 121 -1.64 2.53 1.75
C GLU A 121 -0.37 3.34 1.55
N LYS A 122 -0.46 4.67 1.69
CA LYS A 122 0.66 5.59 1.46
C LYS A 122 1.88 5.34 2.35
N ASP A 123 1.69 4.69 3.50
CA ASP A 123 2.78 4.41 4.44
C ASP A 123 3.42 3.05 4.19
N ASN A 124 2.82 2.18 3.37
CA ASN A 124 3.22 0.79 3.26
C ASN A 124 3.75 0.46 1.85
N SER A 125 4.63 -0.54 1.79
CA SER A 125 5.10 -1.03 0.49
C SER A 125 3.93 -1.62 -0.31
N ARG A 126 4.02 -1.54 -1.64
CA ARG A 126 3.01 -2.11 -2.53
C ARG A 126 2.77 -3.60 -2.29
N GLN A 127 3.83 -4.36 -1.96
CA GLN A 127 3.70 -5.78 -1.63
C GLN A 127 2.81 -6.02 -0.41
N VAL A 128 3.08 -5.29 0.68
CA VAL A 128 2.30 -5.38 1.93
C VAL A 128 0.85 -4.97 1.67
N TRP A 129 0.63 -3.86 0.96
CA TRP A 129 -0.71 -3.37 0.68
C TRP A 129 -1.50 -4.32 -0.23
N ASP A 130 -0.91 -4.78 -1.34
CA ASP A 130 -1.56 -5.71 -2.27
C ASP A 130 -1.94 -7.03 -1.55
N TYR A 131 -1.10 -7.52 -0.64
CA TYR A 131 -1.41 -8.73 0.12
C TYR A 131 -2.44 -8.48 1.23
N LEU A 132 -2.43 -7.32 1.89
CA LEU A 132 -3.50 -6.92 2.80
C LEU A 132 -4.86 -6.92 2.09
N MET A 133 -4.94 -6.34 0.88
CA MET A 133 -6.17 -6.31 0.08
C MET A 133 -6.67 -7.72 -0.29
N LYS A 134 -5.77 -8.69 -0.47
CA LYS A 134 -6.17 -10.10 -0.66
C LYS A 134 -6.83 -10.71 0.58
N ILE A 135 -6.41 -10.28 1.78
CA ILE A 135 -6.94 -10.77 3.06
C ILE A 135 -8.27 -10.07 3.37
N VAL A 136 -8.30 -8.74 3.32
CA VAL A 136 -9.46 -7.95 3.78
C VAL A 136 -10.55 -7.80 2.72
N GLY A 137 -10.24 -8.11 1.46
CA GLY A 137 -11.16 -7.99 0.34
C GLY A 137 -11.50 -6.54 -0.01
N SER A 138 -12.58 -6.39 -0.78
CA SER A 138 -13.05 -5.09 -1.29
C SER A 138 -13.41 -4.13 -0.16
N LYS A 139 -13.03 -2.85 -0.32
CA LYS A 139 -13.41 -1.79 0.61
C LYS A 139 -14.94 -1.68 0.70
N PRO A 140 -15.54 -1.72 1.92
CA PRO A 140 -16.97 -1.53 2.06
C PRO A 140 -17.36 -0.09 1.69
N PRO A 141 -18.63 0.15 1.33
CA PRO A 141 -19.12 1.50 1.09
C PRO A 141 -18.95 2.36 2.35
N LYS A 142 -18.79 3.67 2.16
CA LYS A 142 -18.82 4.60 3.30
C LYS A 142 -20.16 4.43 4.01
N ALA A 143 -20.12 4.17 5.30
CA ALA A 143 -21.33 4.07 6.08
C ALA A 143 -22.04 5.42 6.04
N ILE A 144 -23.21 5.49 5.39
CA ILE A 144 -24.03 6.69 5.35
C ILE A 144 -24.37 7.03 6.81
N SER A 145 -23.94 8.19 7.27
CA SER A 145 -24.48 8.75 8.51
C SER A 145 -25.97 8.99 8.27
N ILE A 146 -26.82 8.09 8.75
CA ILE A 146 -28.25 8.38 8.89
C ILE A 146 -28.35 9.39 10.02
N THR A 147 -28.01 10.64 9.75
CA THR A 147 -28.37 11.76 10.59
C THR A 147 -29.77 12.14 10.14
N GLY A 148 -30.77 11.44 10.70
CA GLY A 148 -32.16 11.64 10.31
C GLY A 148 -33.12 10.77 11.09
N SER A 149 -33.74 11.37 12.11
CA SER A 149 -35.06 11.04 12.68
C SER A 149 -35.15 9.98 13.81
N ARG A 150 -35.95 10.40 14.82
CA ARG A 150 -36.51 9.72 16.01
C ARG A 150 -35.64 9.76 17.27
N ARG A 151 -36.00 10.46 18.36
CA ARG A 151 -37.18 11.25 18.77
C ARG A 151 -36.69 12.49 19.52
#